data_AF-A0A2L0HZU1-F1
#
_entry.id   AF-A0A2L0HZU1-F1
#
_cell.length_a   1.000
_cell.length_b   1.000
_cell.length_c   1.000
_cell.angle_alpha   90.00
_cell.angle_beta   90.00
_cell.angle_gamma   90.00
#
_symmetry.space_group_name_H-M   'P 1'
#
loop_
_entity.id
_entity.type
_entity.pdbx_description
1 polymer ?
#
loop_
_entity_poly.entity_id
_entity_poly.type
_entity_poly.pdbx_seq_one_letter_code
_entity_poly.pdbx_strand_id
1 'polypeptide(L)'
;MAWADAAHFSSSPQFNVPEIGSGIGLIDRQNEKMIGEKVYREVQHQLPVTHNTWLEDQLLSVFSNILSQTQLGQPIGLVLVNDAQINAFAVPGGLFALNTGMITSARNMDEIAGVMAHEIAHVTQRHYSRSQDAFKGQSLLALAGIIVGALVASQADGNAGAAVMMGSQAALMDQQLTYSRNQEREADRIGMQYMYAAGYNPQSMADYFEVMHRATSRVSFLPDFWLTHPLTTERMSEARLRANQLPQVKGSMRDENFEILKWYTLVITNQATELQLQNLAKQESFAGELALAAFYNQQGDYVLAQTQLNQLKKQNKLHNLLTLIQTDVYLGQNKLDDAYQTIASSARIMPENRALAYKLAEVFIRQKQPAQANNLVQNFVNQNPRDIAGWNLLQQSANIDVASPLRAVNVLRYRAEVEYWSGLEEGAIKSLLHAQRLAKDNVAMSAQLKQRIDQMQKERQLRI
;
A
#
# COMPACT_ATOMS: atom_id res chain seq x y z
N MET A 1 13.92 -47.70 -29.43
CA MET A 1 14.39 -46.62 -28.53
C MET A 1 13.69 -45.33 -28.92
N ALA A 2 12.68 -44.92 -28.16
CA ALA A 2 12.23 -43.54 -27.98
C ALA A 2 11.00 -43.60 -27.07
N TRP A 3 11.22 -43.32 -25.78
CA TRP A 3 10.14 -43.06 -24.83
C TRP A 3 9.79 -41.58 -24.96
N ALA A 4 8.55 -41.28 -25.29
CA ALA A 4 7.98 -39.94 -25.19
C ALA A 4 7.06 -39.93 -23.98
N ASP A 5 7.61 -39.64 -22.81
CA ASP A 5 6.80 -39.29 -21.63
C ASP A 5 6.41 -37.82 -21.76
N ALA A 6 5.16 -37.60 -22.16
CA ALA A 6 4.53 -36.31 -22.06
C ALA A 6 4.38 -35.95 -20.57
N ALA A 7 5.03 -34.86 -20.16
CA ALA A 7 4.84 -34.28 -18.84
C ALA A 7 3.36 -33.87 -18.68
N HIS A 8 2.62 -34.66 -17.91
CA HIS A 8 1.32 -34.25 -17.39
C HIS A 8 1.53 -33.06 -16.45
N PHE A 9 1.23 -31.85 -16.91
CA PHE A 9 1.01 -30.72 -16.01
C PHE A 9 -0.17 -31.09 -15.11
N SER A 10 0.11 -31.36 -13.83
CA SER A 10 -0.92 -31.58 -12.82
C SER A 10 -1.80 -30.34 -12.77
N SER A 11 -3.08 -30.50 -13.13
CA SER A 11 -4.11 -29.50 -12.87
C SER A 11 -4.10 -29.17 -11.38
N SER A 12 -3.83 -27.91 -11.02
CA SER A 12 -4.00 -27.40 -9.66
C SER A 12 -5.40 -27.79 -9.15
N PRO A 13 -5.55 -28.30 -7.92
CA PRO A 13 -6.87 -28.62 -7.38
C PRO A 13 -7.73 -27.34 -7.40
N GLN A 14 -8.79 -27.36 -8.20
CA GLN A 14 -9.75 -26.26 -8.31
C GLN A 14 -10.65 -26.31 -7.06
N PHE A 15 -10.29 -25.54 -6.03
CA PHE A 15 -11.13 -25.38 -4.86
C PHE A 15 -12.35 -24.52 -5.23
N ASN A 16 -13.54 -25.11 -5.22
CA ASN A 16 -14.79 -24.36 -5.27
C ASN A 16 -15.00 -23.67 -3.90
N VAL A 17 -14.49 -22.46 -3.75
CA VAL A 17 -14.75 -21.60 -2.60
C VAL A 17 -16.22 -21.15 -2.69
N PRO A 18 -17.07 -21.38 -1.66
CA PRO A 18 -18.45 -20.93 -1.70
C PRO A 18 -18.53 -19.40 -1.75
N GLU A 19 -19.11 -18.87 -2.82
CA GLU A 19 -19.21 -17.44 -3.09
C GLU A 19 -20.58 -16.91 -2.69
N ILE A 20 -20.59 -15.82 -1.94
CA ILE A 20 -21.79 -15.00 -1.71
C ILE A 20 -21.54 -13.65 -2.39
N GLY A 21 -21.43 -13.64 -3.73
CA GLY A 21 -21.02 -12.45 -4.48
C GLY A 21 -21.69 -12.21 -5.83
N SER A 22 -22.33 -13.21 -6.44
CA SER A 22 -22.87 -13.09 -7.81
C SER A 22 -24.19 -12.32 -7.93
N GLY A 23 -24.79 -11.87 -6.82
CA GLY A 23 -26.13 -11.26 -6.78
C GLY A 23 -26.19 -9.73 -6.59
N ILE A 24 -25.07 -9.01 -6.67
CA ILE A 24 -25.02 -7.59 -6.26
C ILE A 24 -25.35 -6.66 -7.42
N GLY A 25 -26.29 -5.73 -7.18
CA GLY A 25 -26.63 -4.65 -8.11
C GLY A 25 -25.44 -3.72 -8.40
N LEU A 26 -25.38 -3.16 -9.61
CA LEU A 26 -24.33 -2.21 -10.02
C LEU A 26 -24.24 -0.98 -9.10
N ILE A 27 -25.37 -0.56 -8.52
CA ILE A 27 -25.49 0.61 -7.65
C ILE A 27 -24.73 0.41 -6.33
N ASP A 28 -24.83 -0.78 -5.72
CA ASP A 28 -24.15 -1.05 -4.44
C ASP A 28 -22.64 -1.05 -4.60
N ARG A 29 -22.12 -1.61 -5.71
CA ARG A 29 -20.69 -1.58 -6.04
C ARG A 29 -20.18 -0.15 -6.26
N GLN A 30 -20.97 0.70 -6.92
CA GLN A 30 -20.63 2.11 -7.09
C GLN A 30 -20.60 2.86 -5.75
N ASN A 31 -21.57 2.59 -4.86
CA ASN A 31 -21.61 3.18 -3.53
C ASN A 31 -20.42 2.74 -2.67
N GLU A 32 -20.11 1.44 -2.63
CA GLU A 32 -18.94 0.90 -1.91
C GLU A 32 -17.64 1.54 -2.41
N LYS A 33 -17.47 1.70 -3.72
CA LYS A 33 -16.32 2.40 -4.31
C LYS A 33 -16.24 3.86 -3.86
N MET A 34 -17.35 4.62 -3.94
CA MET A 34 -17.37 6.03 -3.53
C MET A 34 -16.99 6.19 -2.04
N ILE A 35 -17.50 5.29 -1.20
CA ILE A 35 -17.21 5.30 0.24
C ILE A 35 -15.74 5.04 0.47
N GLY A 36 -15.18 3.96 -0.09
CA GLY A 36 -13.78 3.66 0.14
C GLY A 36 -12.84 4.71 -0.48
N GLU A 37 -13.20 5.37 -1.59
CA GLU A 37 -12.40 6.49 -2.12
C GLU A 37 -12.41 7.69 -1.17
N LYS A 38 -13.54 7.95 -0.49
CA LYS A 38 -13.62 8.98 0.53
C LYS A 38 -12.84 8.58 1.79
N VAL A 39 -12.90 7.32 2.23
CA VAL A 39 -12.03 6.81 3.31
C VAL A 39 -10.56 6.92 2.95
N TYR A 40 -10.18 6.58 1.72
CA TYR A 40 -8.82 6.73 1.23
C TYR A 40 -8.33 8.16 1.42
N ARG A 41 -9.14 9.15 1.01
CA ARG A 41 -8.79 10.57 1.19
C ARG A 41 -8.66 10.97 2.66
N GLU A 42 -9.55 10.49 3.54
CA GLU A 42 -9.45 10.78 4.97
C GLU A 42 -8.23 10.11 5.61
N VAL A 43 -7.91 8.86 5.25
CA VAL A 43 -6.69 8.16 5.69
C VAL A 43 -5.44 8.92 5.25
N GLN A 44 -5.39 9.35 3.99
CA GLN A 44 -4.28 10.14 3.46
C GLN A 44 -4.12 11.49 4.18
N HIS A 45 -5.23 12.09 4.63
CA HIS A 45 -5.21 13.37 5.31
C HIS A 45 -4.84 13.28 6.79
N GLN A 46 -5.36 12.25 7.48
CA GLN A 46 -5.37 12.19 8.93
C GLN A 46 -4.29 11.25 9.51
N LEU A 47 -3.81 10.27 8.75
CA LEU A 47 -2.81 9.30 9.20
C LEU A 47 -1.43 9.57 8.58
N PRO A 48 -0.33 9.17 9.24
CA PRO A 48 1.03 9.33 8.72
C PRO A 48 1.31 8.32 7.59
N VAL A 49 0.71 8.51 6.42
CA VAL A 49 0.91 7.62 5.27
C VAL A 49 2.32 7.75 4.71
N THR A 50 2.97 6.61 4.46
CA THR A 50 4.27 6.54 3.77
C THR A 50 4.06 6.47 2.28
N HIS A 51 4.65 7.41 1.53
CA HIS A 51 4.65 7.40 0.06
C HIS A 51 6.01 6.95 -0.45
N ASN A 52 6.17 5.64 -0.65
CA ASN A 52 7.37 5.06 -1.23
C ASN A 52 6.98 4.09 -2.33
N THR A 53 7.14 4.51 -3.58
CA THR A 53 6.67 3.76 -4.75
C THR A 53 7.25 2.35 -4.83
N TRP A 54 8.53 2.15 -4.47
CA TRP A 54 9.14 0.82 -4.51
C TRP A 54 8.52 -0.11 -3.46
N LEU A 55 8.39 0.35 -2.22
CA LEU A 55 7.79 -0.43 -1.14
C LEU A 55 6.32 -0.75 -1.42
N GLU A 56 5.57 0.25 -1.87
CA GLU A 56 4.18 0.09 -2.31
C GLU A 56 4.06 -0.98 -3.41
N ASP A 57 4.91 -0.92 -4.44
CA ASP A 57 4.89 -1.87 -5.56
C ASP A 57 5.21 -3.31 -5.10
N GLN A 58 6.12 -3.48 -4.13
CA GLN A 58 6.42 -4.81 -3.58
C GLN A 58 5.20 -5.43 -2.90
N LEU A 59 4.52 -4.65 -2.06
CA LEU A 59 3.34 -5.13 -1.34
C LEU A 59 2.14 -5.26 -2.27
N LEU A 60 1.99 -4.35 -3.24
CA LEU A 60 0.94 -4.42 -4.25
C LEU A 60 1.09 -5.66 -5.13
N SER A 61 2.32 -6.11 -5.41
CA SER A 61 2.58 -7.36 -6.13
C SER A 61 2.05 -8.57 -5.36
N VAL A 62 2.38 -8.69 -4.07
CA VAL A 62 1.84 -9.74 -3.18
C VAL A 62 0.33 -9.69 -3.13
N PHE A 63 -0.21 -8.49 -2.89
CA PHE A 63 -1.65 -8.24 -2.83
C PHE A 63 -2.35 -8.63 -4.14
N SER A 64 -1.79 -8.24 -5.29
CA SER A 64 -2.36 -8.52 -6.62
C SER A 64 -2.32 -10.02 -6.95
N ASN A 65 -1.26 -10.72 -6.55
CA ASN A 65 -1.16 -12.17 -6.71
C ASN A 65 -2.29 -12.88 -5.95
N ILE A 66 -2.55 -12.49 -4.70
CA ILE A 66 -3.66 -13.05 -3.90
C ILE A 66 -5.01 -12.65 -4.49
N LEU A 67 -5.18 -11.36 -4.82
CA LEU A 67 -6.40 -10.82 -5.39
C LEU A 67 -6.80 -11.52 -6.69
N SER A 68 -5.83 -11.89 -7.53
CA SER A 68 -6.06 -12.61 -8.79
C SER A 68 -6.70 -14.00 -8.61
N GLN A 69 -6.68 -14.53 -7.39
CA GLN A 69 -7.34 -15.79 -7.01
C GLN A 69 -8.78 -15.57 -6.51
N THR A 70 -9.28 -14.35 -6.61
CA THR A 70 -10.62 -13.94 -6.16
C THR A 70 -11.43 -13.36 -7.31
N GLN A 71 -12.75 -13.28 -7.15
CA GLN A 71 -13.62 -12.55 -8.07
C GLN A 71 -13.83 -11.08 -7.66
N LEU A 72 -13.01 -10.56 -6.74
CA LEU A 72 -13.11 -9.16 -6.34
C LEU A 72 -12.82 -8.29 -7.57
N GLY A 73 -13.71 -7.31 -7.83
CA GLY A 73 -13.47 -6.31 -8.86
C GLY A 73 -12.26 -5.45 -8.53
N GLN A 74 -12.03 -4.38 -9.30
CA GLN A 74 -10.87 -3.53 -9.03
C GLN A 74 -10.98 -2.81 -7.67
N PRO A 75 -10.11 -3.16 -6.69
CA PRO A 75 -10.10 -2.49 -5.39
C PRO A 75 -9.62 -1.05 -5.54
N ILE A 76 -9.88 -0.23 -4.51
CA ILE A 76 -9.34 1.12 -4.43
C ILE A 76 -7.81 1.08 -4.38
N GLY A 77 -7.26 0.18 -3.57
CA GLY A 77 -5.81 -0.06 -3.50
C GLY A 77 -5.32 -0.35 -2.08
N LEU A 78 -4.01 -0.23 -1.92
CA LEU A 78 -3.26 -0.46 -0.69
C LEU A 78 -2.65 0.87 -0.20
N VAL A 79 -2.73 1.12 1.11
CA VAL A 79 -2.10 2.27 1.77
C VAL A 79 -1.16 1.77 2.87
N LEU A 80 -0.02 2.43 3.03
CA LEU A 80 0.95 2.11 4.08
C LEU A 80 0.97 3.21 5.14
N VAL A 81 0.60 2.89 6.37
CA VAL A 81 0.62 3.82 7.49
C VAL A 81 1.95 3.65 8.24
N ASN A 82 2.70 4.75 8.41
CA ASN A 82 3.91 4.77 9.22
C ASN A 82 3.57 4.70 10.71
N ASP A 83 3.33 3.49 11.15
CA ASP A 83 3.06 3.16 12.54
C ASP A 83 3.79 1.85 12.85
N ALA A 84 4.48 1.82 14.00
CA ALA A 84 5.22 0.66 14.51
C ALA A 84 4.30 -0.40 15.13
N GLN A 85 3.03 -0.07 15.40
CA GLN A 85 2.04 -1.05 15.84
C GLN A 85 1.73 -2.06 14.74
N ILE A 86 1.52 -3.32 15.13
CA ILE A 86 1.05 -4.36 14.20
C ILE A 86 -0.45 -4.13 13.97
N ASN A 87 -0.81 -3.63 12.80
CA ASN A 87 -2.19 -3.48 12.38
C ASN A 87 -2.35 -3.57 10.86
N ALA A 88 -3.53 -3.98 10.45
CA ALA A 88 -4.03 -3.98 9.09
C ALA A 88 -5.56 -3.85 9.14
N PHE A 89 -6.15 -3.19 8.16
CA PHE A 89 -7.60 -3.17 8.01
C PHE A 89 -7.98 -3.03 6.54
N ALA A 90 -9.20 -3.46 6.24
CA ALA A 90 -9.84 -3.19 4.96
C ALA A 90 -11.15 -2.43 5.18
N VAL A 91 -11.60 -1.68 4.17
CA VAL A 91 -12.93 -1.07 4.16
C VAL A 91 -13.66 -1.40 2.85
N PRO A 92 -15.00 -1.27 2.83
CA PRO A 92 -15.79 -1.43 1.61
C PRO A 92 -15.23 -0.64 0.42
N GLY A 93 -15.36 -1.20 -0.78
CA GLY A 93 -14.72 -0.69 -1.99
C GLY A 93 -13.29 -1.22 -2.20
N GLY A 94 -12.75 -1.99 -1.25
CA GLY A 94 -11.43 -2.62 -1.37
C GLY A 94 -10.29 -1.65 -1.16
N LEU A 95 -10.41 -0.76 -0.18
CA LEU A 95 -9.25 -0.06 0.35
C LEU A 95 -8.66 -0.90 1.48
N PHE A 96 -7.37 -1.19 1.38
CA PHE A 96 -6.60 -1.93 2.37
C PHE A 96 -5.52 -1.01 2.93
N ALA A 97 -5.32 -1.03 4.23
CA ALA A 97 -4.31 -0.24 4.90
C ALA A 97 -3.48 -1.14 5.81
N LEU A 98 -2.16 -1.00 5.72
CA LEU A 98 -1.20 -1.80 6.48
C LEU A 98 -0.30 -0.86 7.28
N ASN A 99 -0.13 -1.13 8.56
CA ASN A 99 0.88 -0.46 9.34
C ASN A 99 2.27 -1.02 9.02
N THR A 100 3.29 -0.18 9.03
CA THR A 100 4.68 -0.61 8.81
C THR A 100 5.16 -1.62 9.86
N GLY A 101 4.65 -1.55 11.09
CA GLY A 101 4.89 -2.52 12.15
C GLY A 101 4.47 -3.94 11.80
N MET A 102 3.44 -4.09 10.95
CA MET A 102 3.01 -5.40 10.45
C MET A 102 4.13 -6.05 9.62
N ILE A 103 4.73 -5.27 8.71
CA ILE A 103 5.82 -5.70 7.82
C ILE A 103 7.09 -6.00 8.61
N THR A 104 7.47 -5.11 9.53
CA THR A 104 8.73 -5.22 10.28
C THR A 104 8.69 -6.33 11.34
N SER A 105 7.50 -6.71 11.80
CA SER A 105 7.30 -7.84 12.72
C SER A 105 7.30 -9.21 12.04
N ALA A 106 7.01 -9.25 10.73
CA ALA A 106 7.02 -10.50 9.98
C ALA A 106 8.42 -11.14 9.93
N ARG A 107 8.43 -12.43 9.61
CA ARG A 107 9.63 -13.27 9.47
C ARG A 107 9.88 -13.74 8.03
N ASN A 108 8.89 -13.63 7.15
CA ASN A 108 8.99 -13.94 5.74
C ASN A 108 7.83 -13.27 4.97
N MET A 109 7.86 -13.34 3.63
CA MET A 109 6.82 -12.78 2.78
C MET A 109 5.47 -13.50 2.93
N ASP A 110 5.48 -14.81 3.19
CA ASP A 110 4.25 -15.61 3.32
C ASP A 110 3.42 -15.18 4.54
N GLU A 111 4.06 -14.69 5.61
CA GLU A 111 3.39 -14.12 6.77
C GLU A 111 2.66 -12.80 6.43
N ILE A 112 3.29 -11.92 5.63
CA ILE A 112 2.64 -10.70 5.10
C ILE A 112 1.46 -11.09 4.20
N ALA A 113 1.67 -12.07 3.32
CA ALA A 113 0.62 -12.61 2.45
C ALA A 113 -0.55 -13.17 3.27
N GLY A 114 -0.29 -13.77 4.43
CA GLY A 114 -1.32 -14.26 5.34
C GLY A 114 -2.24 -13.16 5.86
N VAL A 115 -1.67 -12.04 6.31
CA VAL A 115 -2.47 -10.88 6.75
C VAL A 115 -3.26 -10.30 5.58
N MET A 116 -2.63 -10.10 4.42
CA MET A 116 -3.33 -9.57 3.24
C MET A 116 -4.47 -10.50 2.78
N ALA A 117 -4.25 -11.82 2.78
CA ALA A 117 -5.26 -12.79 2.37
C ALA A 117 -6.44 -12.83 3.35
N HIS A 118 -6.18 -12.66 4.65
CA HIS A 118 -7.22 -12.51 5.67
C HIS A 118 -8.09 -11.27 5.40
N GLU A 119 -7.48 -10.11 5.18
CA GLU A 119 -8.20 -8.88 4.87
C GLU A 119 -8.99 -8.99 3.54
N ILE A 120 -8.39 -9.60 2.51
CA ILE A 120 -9.08 -9.86 1.24
C ILE A 120 -10.29 -10.79 1.46
N ALA A 121 -10.18 -11.78 2.35
CA ALA A 121 -11.30 -12.64 2.72
C ALA A 121 -12.42 -11.84 3.40
N HIS A 122 -12.11 -10.86 4.27
CA HIS A 122 -13.15 -9.98 4.84
C HIS A 122 -13.93 -9.20 3.79
N VAL A 123 -13.24 -8.65 2.79
CA VAL A 123 -13.87 -7.88 1.71
C VAL A 123 -14.65 -8.77 0.75
N THR A 124 -14.06 -9.88 0.29
CA THR A 124 -14.71 -10.82 -0.64
C THR A 124 -15.95 -11.47 -0.03
N GLN A 125 -15.90 -11.78 1.27
CA GLN A 125 -17.04 -12.33 2.02
C GLN A 125 -17.98 -11.24 2.56
N ARG A 126 -17.76 -9.96 2.21
CA ARG A 126 -18.59 -8.81 2.58
C ARG A 126 -18.94 -8.78 4.06
N HIS A 127 -17.97 -9.06 4.94
CA HIS A 127 -18.23 -9.12 6.37
C HIS A 127 -18.81 -7.80 6.91
N TYR A 128 -18.33 -6.64 6.44
CA TYR A 128 -18.90 -5.33 6.79
C TYR A 128 -20.36 -5.17 6.35
N SER A 129 -20.69 -5.49 5.10
CA SER A 129 -22.05 -5.31 4.57
C SER A 129 -23.03 -6.27 5.26
N ARG A 130 -22.62 -7.53 5.51
CA ARG A 130 -23.43 -8.52 6.24
C ARG A 130 -23.63 -8.12 7.72
N SER A 131 -22.64 -7.50 8.34
CA SER A 131 -22.78 -6.97 9.70
C SER A 131 -23.77 -5.80 9.74
N GLN A 132 -23.81 -4.92 8.74
CA GLN A 132 -24.80 -3.83 8.68
C GLN A 132 -26.24 -4.32 8.50
N ASP A 133 -26.47 -5.36 7.69
CA ASP A 133 -27.80 -5.95 7.59
C ASP A 133 -28.29 -6.50 8.94
N ALA A 134 -27.37 -6.94 9.80
CA ALA A 134 -27.66 -7.32 11.18
C ALA A 134 -27.87 -6.08 12.10
N PHE A 135 -27.12 -4.99 11.88
CA PHE A 135 -27.28 -3.70 12.56
C PHE A 135 -28.20 -2.75 11.76
N LYS A 136 -29.50 -3.05 11.74
CA LYS A 136 -30.54 -2.26 11.07
C LYS A 136 -30.53 -0.78 11.52
N GLY A 137 -29.79 0.10 10.84
CA GLY A 137 -29.89 1.54 11.07
C GLY A 137 -28.70 2.43 10.73
N GLN A 138 -27.51 1.90 10.44
CA GLN A 138 -26.33 2.73 10.09
C GLN A 138 -25.97 2.59 8.61
N SER A 139 -25.62 3.72 7.98
CA SER A 139 -25.12 3.71 6.60
C SER A 139 -23.66 3.26 6.56
N LEU A 140 -23.24 2.66 5.44
CA LEU A 140 -21.86 2.26 5.19
C LEU A 140 -20.86 3.44 5.27
N LEU A 141 -21.33 4.66 5.03
CA LEU A 141 -20.59 5.90 5.29
C LEU A 141 -20.35 6.10 6.80
N ALA A 142 -21.37 5.99 7.65
CA ALA A 142 -21.19 6.21 9.09
C ALA A 142 -20.18 5.22 9.71
N LEU A 143 -20.21 3.95 9.29
CA LEU A 143 -19.24 2.94 9.76
C LEU A 143 -17.81 3.29 9.35
N ALA A 144 -17.63 3.72 8.10
CA ALA A 144 -16.33 4.17 7.60
C ALA A 144 -15.75 5.33 8.43
N GLY A 145 -16.61 6.19 8.99
CA GLY A 145 -16.19 7.36 9.78
C GLY A 145 -15.77 6.99 11.18
N ILE A 146 -16.46 6.01 11.75
CA ILE A 146 -16.07 5.38 13.01
C ILE A 146 -14.69 4.72 12.86
N ILE A 147 -14.43 4.00 11.76
CA ILE A 147 -13.12 3.37 11.48
C ILE A 147 -12.01 4.43 11.44
N VAL A 148 -12.18 5.45 10.60
CA VAL A 148 -11.19 6.53 10.47
C VAL A 148 -10.97 7.24 11.81
N GLY A 149 -12.06 7.58 12.52
CA GLY A 149 -11.99 8.25 13.81
C GLY A 149 -11.25 7.43 14.87
N ALA A 150 -11.48 6.11 14.91
CA ALA A 150 -10.78 5.20 15.81
C ALA A 150 -9.27 5.15 15.51
N LEU A 151 -8.89 5.06 14.23
CA LEU A 151 -7.49 5.04 13.81
C LEU A 151 -6.76 6.34 14.13
N VAL A 152 -7.42 7.49 14.00
CA VAL A 152 -6.81 8.77 14.40
C VAL A 152 -6.65 8.85 15.91
N ALA A 153 -7.64 8.37 16.66
CA ALA A 153 -7.57 8.36 18.12
C ALA A 153 -6.44 7.46 18.63
N SER A 154 -6.13 6.35 17.95
CA SER A 154 -5.03 5.46 18.34
C SER A 154 -3.63 6.01 18.07
N GLN A 155 -3.50 6.98 17.15
CA GLN A 155 -2.27 7.75 16.95
C GLN A 155 -2.04 8.82 18.02
N ALA A 156 -3.04 9.14 18.84
CA ALA A 156 -2.90 10.15 19.89
C ALA A 156 -2.11 9.59 21.08
N ASP A 157 -1.13 10.36 21.58
CA ASP A 157 -0.29 9.98 22.73
C ASP A 157 -1.10 9.40 23.90
N GLY A 158 -0.58 8.32 24.48
CA GLY A 158 -1.30 7.28 25.24
C GLY A 158 -2.17 7.69 26.43
N ASN A 159 -2.21 8.98 26.82
CA ASN A 159 -3.16 9.50 27.82
C ASN A 159 -4.43 10.08 27.20
N ALA A 160 -4.37 10.60 25.96
CA ALA A 160 -5.53 11.19 25.28
C ALA A 160 -6.34 10.14 24.51
N GLY A 161 -5.67 9.23 23.77
CA GLY A 161 -6.33 8.14 23.06
C GLY A 161 -7.05 7.16 24.01
N ALA A 162 -6.41 6.82 25.14
CA ALA A 162 -7.00 5.95 26.15
C ALA A 162 -8.25 6.56 26.83
N ALA A 163 -8.29 7.88 27.04
CA ALA A 163 -9.43 8.55 27.64
C ALA A 163 -10.66 8.58 26.70
N VAL A 164 -10.44 8.69 25.39
CA VAL A 164 -11.51 8.62 24.37
C VAL A 164 -12.09 7.21 24.27
N MET A 165 -11.26 6.17 24.44
CA MET A 165 -11.67 4.76 24.32
C MET A 165 -12.39 4.18 25.55
N MET A 166 -12.36 4.85 26.72
CA MET A 166 -12.96 4.32 27.96
C MET A 166 -14.44 4.70 28.17
N GLY A 167 -15.05 5.48 27.28
CA GLY A 167 -16.46 5.87 27.37
C GLY A 167 -17.43 4.80 26.84
N SER A 168 -18.70 4.84 27.28
CA SER A 168 -19.77 3.98 26.74
C SER A 168 -19.93 4.08 25.22
N GLN A 169 -19.62 5.23 24.64
CA GLN A 169 -19.64 5.45 23.19
C GLN A 169 -18.53 4.67 22.46
N ALA A 170 -17.34 4.53 23.07
CA ALA A 170 -16.24 3.79 22.49
C ALA A 170 -16.48 2.27 22.56
N ALA A 171 -17.07 1.76 23.65
CA ALA A 171 -17.49 0.37 23.74
C ALA A 171 -18.52 -0.01 22.67
N LEU A 172 -19.42 0.92 22.31
CA LEU A 172 -20.38 0.74 21.22
C LEU A 172 -19.70 0.78 19.84
N MET A 173 -18.69 1.63 19.66
CA MET A 173 -17.88 1.67 18.43
C MET A 173 -17.06 0.39 18.26
N ASP A 174 -16.39 -0.06 19.32
CA ASP A 174 -15.63 -1.31 19.35
C ASP A 174 -16.51 -2.49 18.93
N GLN A 175 -17.68 -2.66 19.55
CA GLN A 175 -18.66 -3.70 19.16
C GLN A 175 -19.13 -3.64 17.70
N GLN A 176 -19.13 -2.46 17.08
CA GLN A 176 -19.53 -2.28 15.67
C GLN A 176 -18.39 -2.60 14.70
N LEU A 177 -17.14 -2.45 15.16
CA LEU A 177 -15.94 -2.70 14.36
C LEU A 177 -15.42 -4.14 14.51
N THR A 178 -15.68 -4.79 15.65
CA THR A 178 -15.27 -6.17 15.90
C THR A 178 -16.04 -7.15 15.03
N TYR A 179 -15.32 -7.98 14.29
CA TYR A 179 -15.92 -9.09 13.58
C TYR A 179 -16.36 -10.21 14.53
N SER A 180 -17.48 -10.86 14.19
CA SER A 180 -17.93 -12.04 14.92
C SER A 180 -16.91 -13.18 14.79
N ARG A 181 -16.85 -14.07 15.79
CA ARG A 181 -15.98 -15.26 15.75
C ARG A 181 -16.19 -16.13 14.50
N ASN A 182 -17.41 -16.15 13.96
CA ASN A 182 -17.70 -16.91 12.74
C ASN A 182 -17.14 -16.24 11.49
N GLN A 183 -17.19 -14.91 11.40
CA GLN A 183 -16.59 -14.14 10.31
C GLN A 183 -15.06 -14.29 10.33
N GLU A 184 -14.44 -14.21 11.50
CA GLU A 184 -13.01 -14.45 11.65
C GLU A 184 -12.61 -15.86 11.21
N ARG A 185 -13.32 -16.90 11.66
CA ARG A 185 -13.06 -18.29 11.22
C ARG A 185 -13.29 -18.47 9.72
N GLU A 186 -14.26 -17.77 9.14
CA GLU A 186 -14.53 -17.79 7.71
C GLU A 186 -13.38 -17.12 6.93
N ALA A 187 -12.91 -15.95 7.39
CA ALA A 187 -11.78 -15.22 6.83
C ALA A 187 -10.48 -16.03 6.90
N ASP A 188 -10.15 -16.62 8.06
CA ASP A 188 -8.99 -17.49 8.24
C ASP A 188 -9.00 -18.65 7.21
N ARG A 189 -10.16 -19.31 7.05
CA ARG A 189 -10.31 -20.46 6.14
C ARG A 189 -10.14 -20.05 4.68
N ILE A 190 -10.83 -19.00 4.25
CA ILE A 190 -10.85 -18.55 2.85
C ILE A 190 -9.53 -17.87 2.50
N GLY A 191 -8.96 -17.07 3.40
CA GLY A 191 -7.64 -16.47 3.23
C GLY A 191 -6.57 -17.53 3.02
N MET A 192 -6.55 -18.62 3.80
CA MET A 192 -5.62 -19.74 3.56
C MET A 192 -5.80 -20.41 2.18
N GLN A 193 -7.03 -20.48 1.67
CA GLN A 193 -7.30 -20.99 0.33
C GLN A 193 -6.76 -20.04 -0.75
N TYR A 194 -6.92 -18.73 -0.57
CA TYR A 194 -6.33 -17.73 -1.47
C TYR A 194 -4.81 -17.75 -1.43
N MET A 195 -4.20 -17.87 -0.24
CA MET A 195 -2.75 -18.03 -0.11
C MET A 195 -2.25 -19.24 -0.89
N TYR A 196 -2.88 -20.41 -0.68
CA TYR A 196 -2.51 -21.63 -1.37
C TYR A 196 -2.62 -21.48 -2.89
N ALA A 197 -3.74 -20.93 -3.38
CA ALA A 197 -3.97 -20.71 -4.80
C ALA A 197 -2.96 -19.74 -5.42
N ALA A 198 -2.51 -18.74 -4.65
CA ALA A 198 -1.49 -17.77 -5.06
C ALA A 198 -0.05 -18.27 -4.87
N GLY A 199 0.14 -19.50 -4.38
CA GLY A 199 1.46 -20.12 -4.19
C GLY A 199 2.18 -19.72 -2.90
N TYR A 200 1.50 -19.11 -1.94
CA TYR A 200 2.02 -18.78 -0.60
C TYR A 200 1.75 -19.92 0.39
N ASN A 201 2.60 -20.05 1.41
CA ASN A 201 2.43 -21.07 2.45
C ASN A 201 1.27 -20.74 3.42
N PRO A 202 0.17 -21.52 3.45
CA PRO A 202 -0.96 -21.23 4.33
C PRO A 202 -0.65 -21.32 5.82
N GLN A 203 0.40 -22.06 6.20
CA GLN A 203 0.87 -22.11 7.60
C GLN A 203 1.32 -20.74 8.09
N SER A 204 1.82 -19.90 7.20
CA SER A 204 2.39 -18.61 7.56
C SER A 204 1.36 -17.63 8.11
N MET A 205 0.06 -17.80 7.79
CA MET A 205 -1.00 -17.06 8.49
C MET A 205 -1.04 -17.40 9.99
N ALA A 206 -1.01 -18.70 10.32
CA ALA A 206 -1.01 -19.15 11.71
C ALA A 206 0.30 -18.83 12.45
N ASP A 207 1.42 -18.83 11.73
CA ASP A 207 2.72 -18.39 12.23
C ASP A 207 2.72 -16.89 12.57
N TYR A 208 2.08 -16.07 11.74
CA TYR A 208 1.97 -14.64 12.00
C TYR A 208 1.04 -14.33 13.19
N PHE A 209 -0.03 -15.11 13.38
CA PHE A 209 -0.85 -15.04 14.59
C PHE A 209 -0.01 -15.24 15.87
N GLU A 210 0.97 -16.14 15.84
CA GLU A 210 1.90 -16.32 16.95
C GLU A 210 2.82 -15.09 17.14
N VAL A 211 3.31 -14.48 16.05
CA VAL A 211 4.07 -13.22 16.10
C VAL A 211 3.26 -12.13 16.81
N MET A 212 2.00 -11.95 16.41
CA MET A 212 1.08 -10.98 17.02
C MET A 212 0.79 -11.28 18.49
N HIS A 213 0.54 -12.54 18.83
CA HIS A 213 0.29 -12.95 20.21
C HIS A 213 1.49 -12.65 21.12
N ARG A 214 2.71 -12.90 20.65
CA ARG A 214 3.95 -12.62 21.40
C ARG A 214 4.21 -11.11 21.54
N ALA A 215 3.94 -10.31 20.51
CA ALA A 215 4.09 -8.86 20.57
C ALA A 215 3.13 -8.25 21.60
N THR A 216 1.89 -8.75 21.64
CA THR A 216 0.82 -8.27 22.53
C THR A 216 1.03 -8.70 23.97
N SER A 217 1.57 -9.91 24.21
CA SER A 217 1.85 -10.43 25.56
C SER A 217 2.92 -9.64 26.34
N ARG A 218 3.66 -8.75 25.68
CA ARG A 218 4.75 -7.94 26.26
C ARG A 218 4.34 -6.50 26.58
N VAL A 219 3.13 -6.08 26.19
CA VAL A 219 2.64 -4.70 26.33
C VAL A 219 1.27 -4.74 27.00
N SER A 220 1.02 -3.89 28.00
CA SER A 220 -0.26 -3.83 28.72
C SER A 220 -1.42 -3.23 27.89
N PHE A 221 -1.18 -2.93 26.62
CA PHE A 221 -2.12 -2.34 25.68
C PHE A 221 -2.29 -3.30 24.49
N LEU A 222 -3.53 -3.67 24.19
CA LEU A 222 -3.86 -4.53 23.05
C LEU A 222 -3.71 -3.71 21.76
N PRO A 223 -2.95 -4.17 20.74
CA PRO A 223 -2.90 -3.50 19.45
C PRO A 223 -4.29 -3.34 18.83
N ASP A 224 -4.53 -2.28 18.06
CA ASP A 224 -5.80 -1.99 17.39
C ASP A 224 -6.34 -3.16 16.53
N PHE A 225 -5.45 -3.98 15.98
CA PHE A 225 -5.80 -5.20 15.27
C PHE A 225 -6.62 -6.17 16.14
N TRP A 226 -6.36 -6.24 17.44
CA TRP A 226 -7.07 -7.12 18.38
C TRP A 226 -8.46 -6.62 18.75
N LEU A 227 -8.68 -5.31 18.68
CA LEU A 227 -10.00 -4.70 18.91
C LEU A 227 -10.97 -5.10 17.77
N THR A 228 -10.46 -5.19 16.55
CA THR A 228 -11.25 -5.55 15.36
C THR A 228 -11.23 -7.04 15.04
N HIS A 229 -10.10 -7.73 15.27
CA HIS A 229 -9.87 -9.15 15.01
C HIS A 229 -9.37 -9.91 16.27
N PRO A 230 -10.25 -10.30 17.20
CA PRO A 230 -9.84 -10.97 18.44
C PRO A 230 -9.18 -12.32 18.14
N LEU A 231 -7.89 -12.45 18.45
CA LEU A 231 -7.13 -13.69 18.22
C LEU A 231 -7.13 -14.60 19.46
N THR A 232 -8.02 -15.59 19.48
CA THR A 232 -8.06 -16.56 20.58
C THR A 232 -7.03 -17.68 20.38
N THR A 233 -6.62 -18.34 21.47
CA THR A 233 -5.82 -19.58 21.39
C THR A 233 -6.52 -20.68 20.58
N GLU A 234 -7.86 -20.69 20.63
CA GLU A 234 -8.72 -21.53 19.79
C GLU A 234 -8.51 -21.22 18.29
N ARG A 235 -8.57 -19.94 17.87
CA ARG A 235 -8.34 -19.54 16.48
C ARG A 235 -6.95 -19.90 15.98
N MET A 236 -5.91 -19.66 16.79
CA MET A 236 -4.54 -20.06 16.44
C MET A 236 -4.44 -21.58 16.22
N SER A 237 -5.10 -22.36 17.07
CA SER A 237 -5.09 -23.82 16.97
C SER A 237 -5.88 -24.29 15.74
N GLU A 238 -7.05 -23.72 15.48
CA GLU A 238 -7.85 -24.03 14.28
C GLU A 238 -7.12 -23.66 12.99
N ALA A 239 -6.47 -22.49 12.95
CA ALA A 239 -5.67 -22.03 11.82
C ALA A 239 -4.56 -23.04 11.50
N ARG A 240 -3.80 -23.49 12.50
CA ARG A 240 -2.77 -24.54 12.30
C ARG A 240 -3.36 -25.86 11.81
N LEU A 241 -4.48 -26.30 12.38
CA LEU A 241 -5.14 -27.53 11.97
C LEU A 241 -5.60 -27.48 10.51
N ARG A 242 -6.14 -26.35 10.06
CA ARG A 242 -6.58 -26.16 8.67
C ARG A 242 -5.42 -26.05 7.71
N ALA A 243 -4.38 -25.30 8.07
CA ALA A 243 -3.19 -25.21 7.24
C ALA A 243 -2.53 -26.58 7.04
N ASN A 244 -2.62 -27.50 8.01
CA ASN A 244 -2.16 -28.89 7.88
C ASN A 244 -3.00 -29.74 6.91
N GLN A 245 -4.23 -29.33 6.60
CA GLN A 245 -5.10 -30.01 5.63
C GLN A 245 -4.86 -29.53 4.20
N LEU A 246 -4.16 -28.41 4.01
CA LEU A 246 -3.77 -27.91 2.70
C LEU A 246 -2.43 -28.55 2.27
N PRO A 247 -2.22 -28.72 0.95
CA PRO A 247 -0.94 -29.23 0.46
C PRO A 247 0.21 -28.31 0.88
N GLN A 248 1.32 -28.93 1.28
CA GLN A 248 2.49 -28.20 1.79
C GLN A 248 3.13 -27.39 0.67
N VAL A 249 3.22 -26.08 0.87
CA VAL A 249 4.03 -25.17 0.06
C VAL A 249 5.33 -24.94 0.82
N LYS A 250 6.48 -25.13 0.16
CA LYS A 250 7.77 -24.86 0.79
C LYS A 250 7.89 -23.36 1.04
N GLY A 251 7.78 -22.94 2.30
CA GLY A 251 8.03 -21.55 2.69
C GLY A 251 9.50 -21.16 2.48
N SER A 252 9.74 -19.89 2.18
CA SER A 252 11.08 -19.32 2.11
C SER A 252 11.47 -18.72 3.46
N MET A 253 12.05 -19.54 4.36
CA MET A 253 12.53 -19.06 5.67
C MET A 253 13.77 -18.16 5.58
N ARG A 254 14.40 -18.06 4.41
CA ARG A 254 15.57 -17.21 4.13
C ARG A 254 15.39 -16.52 2.78
N ASP A 255 14.40 -15.64 2.72
CA ASP A 255 14.15 -14.82 1.55
C ASP A 255 14.91 -13.50 1.65
N GLU A 256 15.96 -13.35 0.84
CA GLU A 256 16.73 -12.11 0.76
C GLU A 256 15.85 -10.92 0.35
N ASN A 257 14.82 -11.12 -0.48
CA ASN A 257 13.90 -10.05 -0.87
C ASN A 257 13.05 -9.58 0.31
N PHE A 258 12.62 -10.50 1.18
CA PHE A 258 11.91 -10.15 2.40
C PHE A 258 12.81 -9.37 3.37
N GLU A 259 14.06 -9.78 3.55
CA GLU A 259 15.00 -9.04 4.39
C GLU A 259 15.27 -7.63 3.84
N ILE A 260 15.41 -7.48 2.51
CA ILE A 260 15.52 -6.16 1.87
C ILE A 260 14.28 -5.31 2.17
N LEU A 261 13.08 -5.87 1.96
CA LEU A 261 11.81 -5.20 2.23
C LEU A 261 11.74 -4.71 3.68
N LYS A 262 12.02 -5.60 4.63
CA LYS A 262 11.97 -5.34 6.06
C LYS A 262 12.94 -4.25 6.50
N TRP A 263 14.22 -4.38 6.17
CA TRP A 263 15.23 -3.41 6.59
C TRP A 263 15.08 -2.06 5.88
N TYR A 264 14.69 -2.07 4.60
CA TYR A 264 14.35 -0.82 3.91
C TYR A 264 13.13 -0.13 4.54
N THR A 265 12.09 -0.89 4.92
CA THR A 265 10.92 -0.35 5.63
C THR A 265 11.32 0.30 6.94
N LEU A 266 12.17 -0.36 7.76
CA LEU A 266 12.69 0.22 9.01
C LEU A 266 13.48 1.51 8.79
N VAL A 267 14.22 1.64 7.69
CA VAL A 267 14.97 2.86 7.35
C VAL A 267 14.02 4.00 6.99
N ILE A 268 13.13 3.80 6.01
CA ILE A 268 12.26 4.88 5.51
C ILE A 268 11.24 5.35 6.56
N THR A 269 10.97 4.53 7.57
CA THR A 269 10.08 4.85 8.70
C THR A 269 10.82 5.45 9.90
N ASN A 270 12.14 5.64 9.83
CA ASN A 270 13.01 6.11 10.92
C ASN A 270 13.03 5.18 12.16
N GLN A 271 12.84 3.88 11.96
CA GLN A 271 12.83 2.85 13.01
C GLN A 271 14.14 2.06 13.09
N ALA A 272 15.06 2.22 12.12
CA ALA A 272 16.40 1.65 12.15
C ALA A 272 17.42 2.62 12.76
N THR A 273 18.38 2.08 13.51
CA THR A 273 19.57 2.82 13.97
C THR A 273 20.79 2.50 13.11
N GLU A 274 21.71 3.45 12.98
CA GLU A 274 22.96 3.26 12.23
C GLU A 274 23.74 2.03 12.74
N LEU A 275 23.85 1.85 14.07
CA LEU A 275 24.57 0.73 14.67
C LEU A 275 23.97 -0.63 14.29
N GLN A 276 22.64 -0.74 14.26
CA GLN A 276 21.97 -1.97 13.82
C GLN A 276 22.33 -2.29 12.36
N LEU A 277 22.26 -1.29 11.48
CA LEU A 277 22.53 -1.45 10.06
C LEU A 277 24.01 -1.76 9.79
N GLN A 278 24.93 -1.11 10.49
CA GLN A 278 26.37 -1.41 10.42
C GLN A 278 26.67 -2.85 10.86
N ASN A 279 26.00 -3.35 11.91
CA ASN A 279 26.20 -4.73 12.36
C ASN A 279 25.70 -5.76 11.34
N LEU A 280 24.61 -5.46 10.63
CA LEU A 280 24.12 -6.31 9.53
C LEU A 280 25.04 -6.25 8.32
N ALA A 281 25.50 -5.06 7.94
CA ALA A 281 26.44 -4.87 6.84
C ALA A 281 27.76 -5.61 7.10
N LYS A 282 28.25 -5.65 8.35
CA LYS A 282 29.44 -6.43 8.74
C LYS A 282 29.26 -7.95 8.57
N GLN A 283 28.04 -8.43 8.51
CA GLN A 283 27.73 -9.84 8.24
C GLN A 283 27.66 -10.12 6.73
N GLU A 284 28.07 -9.17 5.88
CA GLU A 284 27.98 -9.23 4.41
C GLU A 284 26.54 -9.52 3.92
N SER A 285 25.55 -9.09 4.70
CA SER A 285 24.14 -9.19 4.32
C SER A 285 23.82 -8.14 3.28
N PHE A 286 23.45 -8.56 2.06
CA PHE A 286 23.06 -7.65 0.99
C PHE A 286 21.91 -6.71 1.42
N ALA A 287 20.92 -7.24 2.16
CA ALA A 287 19.84 -6.44 2.73
C ALA A 287 20.35 -5.40 3.73
N GLY A 288 21.27 -5.78 4.62
CA GLY A 288 21.86 -4.89 5.62
C GLY A 288 22.70 -3.77 5.00
N GLU A 289 23.54 -4.10 4.03
CA GLU A 289 24.34 -3.14 3.29
C GLU A 289 23.47 -2.17 2.47
N LEU A 290 22.41 -2.68 1.82
CA LEU A 290 21.48 -1.85 1.04
C LEU A 290 20.69 -0.90 1.95
N ALA A 291 20.23 -1.40 3.10
CA ALA A 291 19.55 -0.58 4.10
C ALA A 291 20.49 0.48 4.72
N LEU A 292 21.76 0.16 4.95
CA LEU A 292 22.75 1.14 5.42
C LEU A 292 23.00 2.25 4.37
N ALA A 293 23.09 1.88 3.09
CA ALA A 293 23.19 2.86 2.01
C ALA A 293 21.95 3.77 1.94
N ALA A 294 20.75 3.19 2.06
CA ALA A 294 19.50 3.92 2.12
C ALA A 294 19.45 4.88 3.33
N PHE A 295 19.92 4.43 4.49
CA PHE A 295 19.98 5.22 5.72
C PHE A 295 20.87 6.45 5.54
N TYR A 296 22.10 6.28 5.05
CA TYR A 296 22.98 7.42 4.77
C TYR A 296 22.41 8.37 3.72
N ASN A 297 21.76 7.84 2.68
CA ASN A 297 21.09 8.67 1.68
C ASN A 297 19.95 9.51 2.29
N GLN A 298 19.14 8.91 3.18
CA GLN A 298 18.04 9.60 3.87
C GLN A 298 18.52 10.70 4.82
N GLN A 299 19.71 10.55 5.43
CA GLN A 299 20.34 11.60 6.23
C GLN A 299 21.03 12.69 5.41
N GLY A 300 21.15 12.51 4.08
CA GLY A 300 21.88 13.41 3.20
C GLY A 300 23.41 13.17 3.17
N ASP A 301 23.89 12.10 3.80
CA ASP A 301 25.30 11.71 3.84
C ASP A 301 25.69 10.94 2.56
N TYR A 302 25.61 11.62 1.41
CA TYR A 302 25.82 11.00 0.09
C TYR A 302 27.21 10.38 -0.11
N VAL A 303 28.22 10.82 0.64
CA VAL A 303 29.58 10.24 0.59
C VAL A 303 29.62 8.86 1.24
N LEU A 304 29.01 8.70 2.42
CA LEU A 304 28.89 7.42 3.10
C LEU A 304 27.98 6.48 2.31
N ALA A 305 26.86 6.98 1.82
CA ALA A 305 25.95 6.22 0.95
C ALA A 305 26.68 5.69 -0.30
N GLN A 306 27.43 6.55 -1.01
CA GLN A 306 28.20 6.14 -2.19
C GLN A 306 29.28 5.10 -1.84
N THR A 307 29.94 5.25 -0.68
CA THR A 307 30.95 4.30 -0.22
C THR A 307 30.33 2.92 -0.01
N GLN A 308 29.18 2.85 0.64
CA GLN A 308 28.45 1.60 0.85
C GLN A 308 27.97 0.99 -0.48
N LEU A 309 27.43 1.81 -1.39
CA LEU A 309 27.00 1.35 -2.72
C LEU A 309 28.17 0.81 -3.56
N ASN A 310 29.36 1.38 -3.43
CA ASN A 310 30.56 0.88 -4.12
C ASN A 310 31.03 -0.47 -3.57
N GLN A 311 30.79 -0.75 -2.28
CA GLN A 311 31.04 -2.08 -1.70
C GLN A 311 30.02 -3.09 -2.23
N LEU A 312 28.73 -2.75 -2.21
CA LEU A 312 27.64 -3.57 -2.73
C LEU A 312 27.86 -3.98 -4.19
N LYS A 313 28.32 -3.07 -5.05
CA LYS A 313 28.60 -3.36 -6.47
C LYS A 313 29.61 -4.50 -6.66
N LYS A 314 30.54 -4.72 -5.72
CA LYS A 314 31.52 -5.81 -5.80
C LYS A 314 30.88 -7.20 -5.69
N GLN A 315 29.68 -7.28 -5.11
CA GLN A 315 28.94 -8.55 -4.98
C GLN A 315 28.28 -8.99 -6.30
N ASN A 316 28.29 -8.15 -7.35
CA ASN A 316 27.69 -8.42 -8.67
C ASN A 316 26.21 -8.84 -8.63
N LYS A 317 25.46 -8.39 -7.62
CA LYS A 317 24.01 -8.58 -7.54
C LYS A 317 23.28 -7.42 -8.21
N LEU A 318 22.24 -7.75 -9.00
CA LEU A 318 21.36 -6.77 -9.61
C LEU A 318 20.05 -6.71 -8.83
N HIS A 319 19.65 -5.50 -8.41
CA HIS A 319 18.39 -5.30 -7.70
C HIS A 319 17.86 -3.88 -7.97
N ASN A 320 16.55 -3.73 -8.22
CA ASN A 320 15.98 -2.44 -8.61
C ASN A 320 16.15 -1.38 -7.53
N LEU A 321 16.02 -1.75 -6.25
CA LEU A 321 16.24 -0.83 -5.15
C LEU A 321 17.70 -0.30 -5.08
N LEU A 322 18.69 -1.10 -5.48
CA LEU A 322 20.07 -0.64 -5.59
C LEU A 322 20.20 0.46 -6.64
N THR A 323 19.58 0.28 -7.81
CA THR A 323 19.53 1.30 -8.86
C THR A 323 18.83 2.57 -8.38
N LEU A 324 17.71 2.44 -7.66
CA LEU A 324 16.96 3.57 -7.11
C LEU A 324 17.81 4.38 -6.12
N ILE A 325 18.40 3.72 -5.11
CA ILE A 325 19.23 4.40 -4.09
C ILE A 325 20.47 5.03 -4.73
N GLN A 326 21.14 4.34 -5.67
CA GLN A 326 22.28 4.92 -6.37
C GLN A 326 21.90 6.16 -7.19
N THR A 327 20.71 6.16 -7.81
CA THR A 327 20.19 7.32 -8.54
C THR A 327 19.90 8.48 -7.59
N ASP A 328 19.32 8.21 -6.42
CA ASP A 328 19.08 9.23 -5.38
C ASP A 328 20.36 9.87 -4.88
N VAL A 329 21.40 9.07 -4.63
CA VAL A 329 22.71 9.58 -4.22
C VAL A 329 23.30 10.51 -5.29
N TYR A 330 23.19 10.16 -6.58
CA TYR A 330 23.65 11.04 -7.66
C TYR A 330 22.80 12.32 -7.80
N LEU A 331 21.47 12.22 -7.67
CA LEU A 331 20.58 13.38 -7.66
C LEU A 331 20.87 14.34 -6.48
N GLY A 332 21.12 13.78 -5.30
CA GLY A 332 21.52 14.50 -4.09
C GLY A 332 22.86 15.23 -4.25
N GLN A 333 23.80 14.64 -4.98
CA GLN A 333 25.08 15.25 -5.37
C GLN A 333 24.97 16.18 -6.60
N ASN A 334 23.78 16.38 -7.16
CA ASN A 334 23.53 17.12 -8.40
C ASN A 334 24.29 16.58 -9.64
N LYS A 335 24.61 15.30 -9.66
CA LYS A 335 25.25 14.59 -10.79
C LYS A 335 24.18 13.99 -11.70
N LEU A 336 23.51 14.85 -12.47
CA LEU A 336 22.32 14.48 -13.23
C LEU A 336 22.60 13.47 -14.34
N ASP A 337 23.75 13.56 -15.00
CA ASP A 337 24.12 12.63 -16.07
C ASP A 337 24.41 11.23 -15.52
N ASP A 338 25.12 11.14 -14.40
CA ASP A 338 25.37 9.86 -13.71
C ASP A 338 24.05 9.23 -13.23
N ALA A 339 23.12 10.05 -12.70
CA ALA A 339 21.79 9.60 -12.33
C ALA A 339 21.02 9.02 -13.53
N TYR A 340 21.02 9.72 -14.67
CA TYR A 340 20.40 9.23 -15.90
C TYR A 340 21.01 7.93 -16.39
N GLN A 341 22.34 7.85 -16.50
CA GLN A 341 23.03 6.64 -16.97
C GLN A 341 22.79 5.44 -16.05
N THR A 342 22.64 5.68 -14.75
CA THR A 342 22.36 4.64 -13.76
C THR A 342 20.99 3.99 -13.97
N ILE A 343 19.94 4.79 -14.25
CA ILE A 343 18.56 4.30 -14.23
C ILE A 343 17.94 4.05 -15.61
N ALA A 344 18.42 4.73 -16.65
CA ALA A 344 17.78 4.72 -17.96
C ALA A 344 17.71 3.32 -18.59
N SER A 345 18.74 2.49 -18.40
CA SER A 345 18.75 1.11 -18.89
C SER A 345 17.73 0.24 -18.15
N SER A 346 17.72 0.28 -16.81
CA SER A 346 16.78 -0.48 -15.98
C SER A 346 15.32 -0.11 -16.28
N ALA A 347 15.01 1.18 -16.38
CA ALA A 347 13.66 1.65 -16.70
C ALA A 347 13.23 1.29 -18.14
N ARG A 348 14.17 1.18 -19.09
CA ARG A 348 13.86 0.73 -20.46
C ARG A 348 13.60 -0.77 -20.54
N ILE A 349 14.29 -1.56 -19.72
CA ILE A 349 14.13 -3.02 -19.68
C ILE A 349 12.86 -3.42 -18.92
N MET A 350 12.47 -2.65 -17.90
CA MET A 350 11.25 -2.86 -17.10
C MET A 350 10.33 -1.63 -17.16
N PRO A 351 9.71 -1.34 -18.32
CA PRO A 351 8.87 -0.15 -18.51
C PRO A 351 7.61 -0.14 -17.63
N GLU A 352 7.16 -1.30 -17.15
CA GLU A 352 6.05 -1.47 -16.22
C GLU A 352 6.43 -1.21 -14.75
N ASN A 353 7.72 -1.12 -14.43
CA ASN A 353 8.17 -0.86 -13.07
C ASN A 353 7.98 0.62 -12.72
N ARG A 354 6.89 0.90 -11.99
CA ARG A 354 6.47 2.25 -11.60
C ARG A 354 7.55 3.00 -10.81
N ALA A 355 8.21 2.36 -9.84
CA ALA A 355 9.29 2.99 -9.08
C ALA A 355 10.48 3.45 -9.94
N LEU A 356 10.93 2.62 -10.89
CA LEU A 356 12.01 2.99 -11.83
C LEU A 356 11.56 4.10 -12.79
N ALA A 357 10.32 4.01 -13.30
CA ALA A 357 9.76 5.03 -14.17
C ALA A 357 9.65 6.39 -13.48
N TYR A 358 9.16 6.42 -12.23
CA TYR A 358 9.01 7.65 -11.46
C TYR A 358 10.35 8.27 -11.10
N LYS A 359 11.34 7.46 -10.73
CA LYS A 359 12.69 7.95 -10.47
C LYS A 359 13.37 8.48 -11.74
N LEU A 360 13.18 7.83 -12.90
CA LEU A 360 13.67 8.37 -14.17
C LEU A 360 12.93 9.66 -14.57
N ALA A 361 11.63 9.78 -14.29
CA ALA A 361 10.89 11.02 -14.51
C ALA A 361 11.43 12.17 -13.66
N GLU A 362 11.79 11.91 -12.39
CA GLU A 362 12.47 12.88 -11.55
C GLU A 362 13.80 13.34 -12.14
N VAL A 363 14.62 12.40 -12.65
CA VAL A 363 15.87 12.73 -13.37
C VAL A 363 15.59 13.67 -14.54
N PHE A 364 14.60 13.35 -15.39
CA PHE A 364 14.22 14.21 -16.52
C PHE A 364 13.74 15.59 -16.07
N ILE A 365 12.95 15.69 -14.99
CA ILE A 365 12.53 16.97 -14.42
C ILE A 365 13.75 17.80 -13.98
N ARG A 366 14.71 17.18 -13.30
CA ARG A 366 15.95 17.83 -12.86
C ARG A 366 16.81 18.26 -14.05
N GLN A 367 16.83 17.49 -15.14
CA GLN A 367 17.49 17.82 -16.41
C GLN A 367 16.71 18.80 -17.30
N LYS A 368 15.56 19.34 -16.83
CA LYS A 368 14.70 20.27 -17.60
C LYS A 368 14.12 19.66 -18.88
N GLN A 369 13.75 18.37 -18.82
CA GLN A 369 13.15 17.60 -19.91
C GLN A 369 11.69 17.20 -19.58
N PRO A 370 10.74 18.16 -19.57
CA PRO A 370 9.37 17.91 -19.11
C PRO A 370 8.59 16.94 -19.99
N ALA A 371 8.80 16.96 -21.31
CA ALA A 371 8.07 16.09 -22.24
C ALA A 371 8.38 14.60 -21.97
N GLN A 372 9.65 14.26 -21.74
CA GLN A 372 10.10 12.92 -21.40
C GLN A 372 9.52 12.45 -20.05
N ALA A 373 9.57 13.31 -19.03
CA ALA A 373 8.99 13.01 -17.72
C ALA A 373 7.46 12.80 -17.81
N ASN A 374 6.75 13.66 -18.53
CA ASN A 374 5.30 13.59 -18.70
C ASN A 374 4.90 12.27 -19.39
N ASN A 375 5.53 11.94 -20.52
CA ASN A 375 5.23 10.72 -21.27
C ASN A 375 5.42 9.45 -20.43
N LEU A 376 6.42 9.44 -19.54
CA LEU A 376 6.72 8.31 -18.69
C LEU A 376 5.67 8.11 -17.57
N VAL A 377 5.21 9.21 -16.97
CA VAL A 377 4.29 9.17 -15.81
C VAL A 377 2.82 9.06 -16.22
N GLN A 378 2.44 9.65 -17.36
CA GLN A 378 1.04 9.77 -17.78
C GLN A 378 0.33 8.40 -17.88
N ASN A 379 1.03 7.35 -18.32
CA ASN A 379 0.46 6.02 -18.43
C ASN A 379 0.04 5.43 -17.07
N PHE A 380 0.89 5.59 -16.05
CA PHE A 380 0.60 5.09 -14.69
C PHE A 380 -0.58 5.83 -14.06
N VAL A 381 -0.60 7.15 -14.21
CA VAL A 381 -1.70 8.00 -13.69
C VAL A 381 -3.03 7.70 -14.40
N ASN A 382 -3.00 7.41 -15.70
CA ASN A 382 -4.20 7.01 -16.44
C ASN A 382 -4.75 5.65 -15.98
N GLN A 383 -3.88 4.71 -15.62
CA GLN A 383 -4.26 3.40 -15.11
C GLN A 383 -4.74 3.47 -13.66
N ASN A 384 -4.10 4.31 -12.84
CA ASN A 384 -4.48 4.56 -11.45
C ASN A 384 -4.58 6.08 -11.18
N PRO A 385 -5.76 6.68 -11.36
CA PRO A 385 -5.98 8.10 -11.11
C PRO A 385 -5.76 8.52 -9.65
N ARG A 386 -5.61 7.57 -8.71
CA ARG A 386 -5.38 7.82 -7.28
C ARG A 386 -3.91 7.94 -6.91
N ASP A 387 -3.00 7.75 -7.87
CA ASP A 387 -1.55 7.79 -7.66
C ASP A 387 -1.06 9.23 -7.42
N ILE A 388 -0.94 9.58 -6.15
CA ILE A 388 -0.49 10.90 -5.67
C ILE A 388 0.94 11.19 -6.15
N ALA A 389 1.83 10.20 -6.12
CA ALA A 389 3.22 10.37 -6.53
C ALA A 389 3.33 10.69 -8.03
N GLY A 390 2.54 10.00 -8.85
CA GLY A 390 2.42 10.28 -10.29
C GLY A 390 1.92 11.71 -10.55
N TRP A 391 0.82 12.12 -9.91
CA TRP A 391 0.31 13.49 -10.07
C TRP A 391 1.30 14.57 -9.62
N ASN A 392 2.05 14.33 -8.55
CA ASN A 392 3.09 15.24 -8.08
C ASN A 392 4.22 15.39 -9.11
N LEU A 393 4.68 14.29 -9.72
CA LEU A 393 5.68 14.34 -10.79
C LEU A 393 5.15 15.07 -12.03
N LEU A 394 3.88 14.86 -12.41
CA LEU A 394 3.24 15.60 -13.51
C LEU A 394 3.15 17.10 -13.19
N GLN A 395 2.81 17.47 -11.96
CA GLN A 395 2.80 18.86 -11.51
C GLN A 395 4.19 19.50 -11.59
N GLN A 396 5.23 18.82 -11.10
CA GLN A 396 6.61 19.30 -11.16
C GLN A 396 7.11 19.43 -12.61
N SER A 397 6.79 18.45 -13.46
CA SER A 397 7.09 18.48 -14.90
C SER A 397 6.40 19.65 -15.59
N ALA A 398 5.10 19.85 -15.37
CA ALA A 398 4.37 20.99 -15.91
C ALA A 398 4.96 22.32 -15.43
N ASN A 399 5.43 22.41 -14.18
CA ASN A 399 6.00 23.63 -13.65
C ASN A 399 7.29 24.06 -14.36
N ILE A 400 8.10 23.12 -14.86
CA ILE A 400 9.33 23.44 -15.61
C ILE A 400 9.10 23.60 -17.12
N ASP A 401 7.92 23.27 -17.64
CA ASP A 401 7.55 23.38 -19.06
C ASP A 401 7.20 24.82 -19.45
N VAL A 402 8.21 25.69 -19.47
CA VAL A 402 8.08 27.12 -19.79
C VAL A 402 7.58 27.39 -21.21
N ALA A 403 7.73 26.42 -22.12
CA ALA A 403 7.32 26.56 -23.51
C ALA A 403 5.82 26.29 -23.72
N SER A 404 5.16 25.60 -22.80
CA SER A 404 3.75 25.25 -22.93
C SER A 404 2.83 26.45 -22.63
N PRO A 405 1.93 26.83 -23.55
CA PRO A 405 0.92 27.86 -23.27
C PRO A 405 -0.09 27.41 -22.20
N LEU A 406 -0.16 26.10 -21.91
CA LEU A 406 -1.02 25.52 -20.89
C LEU A 406 -0.30 25.30 -19.56
N ARG A 407 0.95 25.76 -19.40
CA ARG A 407 1.76 25.56 -18.19
C ARG A 407 1.00 25.84 -16.90
N ALA A 408 0.49 27.06 -16.74
CA ALA A 408 -0.21 27.47 -15.52
C ALA A 408 -1.49 26.65 -15.27
N VAL A 409 -2.23 26.34 -16.33
CA VAL A 409 -3.42 25.49 -16.28
C VAL A 409 -3.06 24.08 -15.82
N ASN A 410 -2.05 23.46 -16.42
CA ASN A 410 -1.62 22.10 -16.09
C ASN A 410 -1.05 21.99 -14.68
N VAL A 411 -0.25 22.96 -14.22
CA VAL A 411 0.24 23.00 -12.84
C VAL A 411 -0.94 22.98 -11.85
N LEU A 412 -1.95 23.81 -12.07
CA LEU A 412 -3.12 23.88 -11.18
C LEU A 412 -4.00 22.62 -11.26
N ARG A 413 -4.13 22.02 -12.45
CA ARG A 413 -4.86 20.76 -12.65
C ARG A 413 -4.23 19.60 -11.90
N TYR A 414 -2.94 19.40 -12.07
CA TYR A 414 -2.21 18.32 -11.42
C TYR A 414 -2.10 18.55 -9.91
N ARG A 415 -1.89 19.81 -9.49
CA ARG A 415 -1.97 20.20 -8.08
C ARG A 415 -3.32 19.82 -7.47
N ALA A 416 -4.42 20.08 -8.17
CA ALA A 416 -5.74 19.74 -7.67
C ALA A 416 -5.93 18.24 -7.48
N GLU A 417 -5.39 17.39 -8.35
CA GLU A 417 -5.45 15.94 -8.19
C GLU A 417 -4.61 15.48 -6.98
N VAL A 418 -3.41 16.04 -6.77
CA VAL A 418 -2.61 15.82 -5.56
C VAL A 418 -3.41 16.22 -4.32
N GLU A 419 -3.91 17.45 -4.27
CA GLU A 419 -4.70 17.96 -3.14
C GLU A 419 -5.94 17.09 -2.89
N TYR A 420 -6.64 16.68 -3.94
CA TYR A 420 -7.85 15.87 -3.83
C TYR A 420 -7.56 14.51 -3.20
N TRP A 421 -6.60 13.78 -3.76
CA TRP A 421 -6.28 12.43 -3.28
C TRP A 421 -5.55 12.41 -1.94
N SER A 422 -4.90 13.52 -1.55
CA SER A 422 -4.38 13.75 -0.19
C SER A 422 -5.45 14.24 0.82
N GLY A 423 -6.72 14.31 0.42
CA GLY A 423 -7.85 14.71 1.27
C GLY A 423 -8.03 16.22 1.49
N LEU A 424 -7.22 17.06 0.83
CA LEU A 424 -7.37 18.52 0.79
C LEU A 424 -8.42 18.95 -0.27
N GLU A 425 -9.62 18.37 -0.20
CA GLU A 425 -10.67 18.48 -1.23
C GLU A 425 -11.07 19.93 -1.55
N GLU A 426 -11.12 20.81 -0.54
CA GLU A 426 -11.44 22.23 -0.76
C GLU A 426 -10.32 22.98 -1.49
N GLY A 427 -9.06 22.64 -1.19
CA GLY A 427 -7.90 23.15 -1.90
C GLY A 427 -7.94 22.75 -3.37
N ALA A 428 -8.24 21.47 -3.64
CA ALA A 428 -8.36 20.92 -4.98
C ALA A 428 -9.40 21.67 -5.82
N ILE A 429 -10.61 21.89 -5.27
CA ILE A 429 -11.68 22.62 -5.95
C ILE A 429 -11.25 24.06 -6.26
N LYS A 430 -10.58 24.74 -5.32
CA LYS A 430 -10.06 26.10 -5.53
C LYS A 430 -8.99 26.12 -6.64
N SER A 431 -8.10 25.13 -6.66
CA SER A 431 -7.08 24.96 -7.70
C SER A 431 -7.71 24.77 -9.09
N LEU A 432 -8.73 23.92 -9.22
CA LEU A 432 -9.44 23.72 -10.49
C LEU A 432 -10.25 24.94 -10.94
N LEU A 433 -10.93 25.63 -10.02
CA LEU A 433 -11.64 26.88 -10.33
C LEU A 433 -10.67 27.95 -10.87
N HIS A 434 -9.46 28.02 -10.32
CA HIS A 434 -8.42 28.89 -10.86
C HIS A 434 -7.96 28.43 -12.25
N ALA A 435 -7.68 27.13 -12.43
CA ALA A 435 -7.32 26.58 -13.73
C ALA A 435 -8.37 26.88 -14.80
N GLN A 436 -9.66 26.77 -14.45
CA GLN A 436 -10.78 27.01 -15.36
C GLN A 436 -10.84 28.48 -15.82
N ARG A 437 -10.59 29.43 -14.91
CA ARG A 437 -10.53 30.86 -15.27
C ARG A 437 -9.39 31.16 -16.25
N LEU A 438 -8.24 30.51 -16.09
CA LEU A 438 -7.11 30.64 -17.01
C LEU A 438 -7.36 29.96 -18.36
N ALA A 439 -8.17 28.89 -18.38
CA ALA A 439 -8.52 28.13 -19.57
C ALA A 439 -9.77 28.64 -20.30
N LYS A 440 -10.29 29.84 -19.98
CA LYS A 440 -11.57 30.38 -20.49
C LYS A 440 -11.67 30.37 -22.02
N ASP A 441 -10.55 30.61 -22.71
CA ASP A 441 -10.49 30.70 -24.17
C ASP A 441 -10.31 29.31 -24.83
N ASN A 442 -10.06 28.27 -24.03
CA ASN A 442 -9.99 26.87 -24.46
C ASN A 442 -11.26 26.13 -24.00
N VAL A 443 -12.25 26.08 -24.89
CA VAL A 443 -13.58 25.51 -24.60
C VAL A 443 -13.50 24.05 -24.11
N ALA A 444 -12.69 23.22 -24.77
CA ALA A 444 -12.54 21.82 -24.41
C ALA A 444 -11.92 21.64 -23.02
N MET A 445 -10.86 22.40 -22.72
CA MET A 445 -10.21 22.38 -21.40
C MET A 445 -11.15 22.89 -20.31
N SER A 446 -11.83 24.01 -20.54
CA SER A 446 -12.78 24.58 -19.58
C SER A 446 -13.93 23.63 -19.25
N ALA A 447 -14.44 22.88 -20.25
CA ALA A 447 -15.47 21.86 -20.05
C ALA A 447 -14.97 20.68 -19.22
N GLN A 448 -13.76 20.17 -19.49
CA GLN A 448 -13.14 19.10 -18.70
C GLN A 448 -12.94 19.52 -17.23
N LEU A 449 -12.48 20.76 -17.01
CA LEU A 449 -12.31 21.31 -15.67
C LEU A 449 -13.62 21.46 -14.93
N LYS A 450 -14.67 21.94 -15.61
CA LYS A 450 -16.01 22.04 -15.04
C LYS A 450 -16.50 20.67 -14.57
N GLN A 451 -16.40 19.65 -15.43
CA GLN A 451 -16.83 18.30 -15.10
C GLN A 451 -16.11 17.77 -13.86
N ARG A 452 -14.79 17.97 -13.76
CA ARG A 452 -14.01 17.52 -12.60
C ARG A 452 -14.34 18.31 -11.33
N ILE A 453 -14.60 19.61 -11.43
CA ILE A 453 -15.06 20.45 -10.31
C ILE A 453 -16.41 19.93 -9.79
N ASP A 454 -17.38 19.74 -10.67
CA ASP A 454 -18.72 19.29 -10.30
C ASP A 454 -18.65 17.90 -9.63
N GLN A 455 -17.78 17.01 -10.13
CA GLN A 455 -17.50 15.72 -9.50
C GLN A 455 -16.93 15.87 -8.09
N MET A 456 -15.84 16.62 -7.91
CA MET A 456 -15.20 16.81 -6.60
C MET A 456 -16.15 17.48 -5.59
N GLN A 457 -16.98 18.42 -6.04
CA GLN A 457 -17.99 19.07 -5.20
C GLN A 457 -19.06 18.09 -4.72
N LYS A 458 -19.55 17.21 -5.60
CA LYS A 458 -20.50 16.17 -5.25
C LYS A 458 -19.89 15.18 -4.26
N GLU A 459 -18.67 14.72 -4.52
CA GLU A 459 -17.97 13.75 -3.66
C GLU A 459 -17.62 14.33 -2.28
N ARG A 460 -17.29 15.63 -2.19
CA ARG A 460 -17.05 16.34 -0.92
C ARG A 460 -18.28 16.41 0.00
N GLN A 461 -19.50 16.37 -0.56
CA GLN A 461 -20.72 16.39 0.25
C GLN A 461 -20.93 15.10 1.03
N LEU A 462 -20.23 14.02 0.69
CA LEU A 462 -20.20 12.79 1.47
C LEU A 462 -19.54 13.07 2.81
N ARG A 463 -20.33 13.04 3.89
CA ARG A 463 -19.82 13.11 5.26
C ARG A 463 -19.59 11.70 5.75
N ILE A 464 -18.36 11.44 6.15
CA ILE A 464 -18.00 10.25 6.89
C ILE A 464 -17.73 10.64 8.33
#